data_AF-A0A7Y2L0V9-F1
#
_entry.id   AF-A0A7Y2L0V9-F1
#
_cell.length_a   1.000
_cell.length_b   1.000
_cell.length_c   1.000
_cell.angle_alpha   90.00
_cell.angle_beta   90.00
_cell.angle_gamma   90.00
#
_symmetry.space_group_name_H-M   'P 1'
#
loop_
_entity.id
_entity.type
_entity.pdbx_description
1 polymer ?
#
loop_
_entity_poly.entity_id
_entity_poly.type
_entity_poly.pdbx_seq_one_letter_code
_entity_poly.pdbx_strand_id
1 'polypeptide(L)'
;MTPLTRCLFALVLLPLLNGCSSAAYYSQLADGQWQILKARKPVATVIADPQQPPALREHLAKAQAARTFASQHLHLPDNQSYRLYVDLKRPYVVWNVFATAEFSLNPVTHCFPIAGCVAYRGYYAQGAARGAAALQRQQGMDVLVSGVEAYSTLGWFDDPILNSMLNWGDERLATLIFHELAHQRF
;
A
#
# COMPACT_ATOMS: atom_id res chain seq x y z
N MET A 1 -42.06 0.05 26.33
CA MET A 1 -41.57 -0.51 25.05
C MET A 1 -42.00 -1.96 24.97
N THR A 2 -42.76 -2.32 23.94
CA THR A 2 -43.19 -3.72 23.73
C THR A 2 -41.97 -4.60 23.39
N PRO A 3 -42.02 -5.92 23.67
CA PRO A 3 -40.93 -6.83 23.31
C PRO A 3 -40.59 -6.76 21.81
N LEU A 4 -41.59 -6.49 20.96
CA LEU A 4 -41.44 -6.27 19.52
C LEU A 4 -40.61 -5.02 19.18
N THR A 5 -40.80 -3.91 19.89
CA THR A 5 -40.00 -2.67 19.67
C THR A 5 -38.56 -2.81 20.17
N ARG A 6 -38.32 -3.61 21.22
CA ARG A 6 -36.96 -3.95 21.66
C ARG A 6 -36.23 -4.84 20.66
N CYS A 7 -36.90 -5.84 20.07
CA CYS A 7 -36.31 -6.68 19.02
C CYS A 7 -36.02 -5.90 17.75
N LEU A 8 -36.90 -4.99 17.31
CA LEU A 8 -36.64 -4.13 16.14
C LEU A 8 -35.45 -3.19 16.37
N PHE A 9 -35.33 -2.59 17.56
CA PHE A 9 -34.19 -1.74 17.89
C PHE A 9 -32.87 -2.53 17.87
N ALA A 10 -32.86 -3.74 18.47
CA ALA A 10 -31.70 -4.62 18.43
C ALA A 10 -31.33 -5.05 17.00
N LEU A 11 -32.32 -5.33 16.14
CA LEU A 11 -32.10 -5.68 14.74
C LEU A 11 -31.47 -4.54 13.91
N VAL A 12 -31.78 -3.28 14.24
CA VAL A 12 -31.21 -2.09 13.58
C VAL A 12 -29.84 -1.72 14.16
N LEU A 13 -29.56 -2.02 15.43
CA LEU A 13 -28.26 -1.77 16.07
C LEU A 13 -27.17 -2.79 15.71
N LEU A 14 -27.53 -4.04 15.43
CA LEU A 14 -26.61 -5.11 15.00
C LEU A 14 -25.80 -4.78 13.73
N PRO A 15 -26.38 -4.21 12.65
CA PRO A 15 -25.60 -3.80 11.48
C PRO A 15 -24.72 -2.57 11.74
N LEU A 16 -25.09 -1.68 12.68
CA LEU A 16 -24.27 -0.51 13.03
C LEU A 16 -22.92 -0.91 13.66
N LEU A 17 -22.90 -1.99 14.45
CA LEU A 17 -21.67 -2.50 15.06
C LEU A 17 -20.68 -3.07 14.02
N ASN A 18 -21.18 -3.77 13.01
CA ASN A 18 -20.35 -4.28 11.91
C ASN A 18 -19.90 -3.16 10.95
N GLY A 19 -20.74 -2.14 10.75
CA GLY A 19 -20.46 -0.97 9.93
C GLY A 19 -19.26 -0.16 10.44
N CYS A 20 -19.09 -0.01 11.74
CA CYS A 20 -17.96 0.71 12.34
C CYS A 20 -16.60 0.10 11.99
N SER A 21 -16.48 -1.24 12.02
CA SER A 21 -15.22 -1.92 11.71
C SER A 21 -14.83 -1.77 10.23
N SER A 22 -15.83 -1.76 9.34
CA SER A 22 -15.64 -1.57 7.90
C SER A 22 -15.33 -0.11 7.57
N ALA A 23 -16.05 0.84 8.17
CA ALA A 23 -15.80 2.27 8.02
C ALA A 23 -14.39 2.64 8.47
N ALA A 24 -13.96 2.17 9.65
CA ALA A 24 -12.61 2.40 10.16
C ALA A 24 -11.51 1.81 9.25
N TYR A 25 -11.79 0.67 8.62
CA TYR A 25 -10.84 0.06 7.70
C TYR A 25 -10.72 0.84 6.38
N TYR A 26 -11.82 1.28 5.80
CA TYR A 26 -11.77 2.08 4.57
C TYR A 26 -11.25 3.49 4.82
N SER A 27 -11.54 4.08 5.99
CA SER A 27 -10.97 5.38 6.36
C SER A 27 -9.46 5.31 6.46
N GLN A 28 -8.88 4.27 7.09
CA GLN A 28 -7.41 4.17 7.14
C GLN A 28 -6.76 3.94 5.76
N LEU A 29 -7.46 3.29 4.82
CA LEU A 29 -6.97 3.19 3.44
C LEU A 29 -6.94 4.56 2.76
N ALA A 30 -8.04 5.31 2.87
CA ALA A 30 -8.15 6.65 2.30
C ALA A 30 -7.13 7.62 2.92
N ASP A 31 -7.03 7.64 4.24
CA ASP A 31 -6.12 8.52 4.99
C ASP A 31 -4.66 8.20 4.66
N GLY A 32 -4.30 6.92 4.64
CA GLY A 32 -2.94 6.50 4.34
C GLY A 32 -2.52 6.84 2.91
N GLN A 33 -3.41 6.60 1.93
CA GLN A 33 -3.17 6.99 0.55
C GLN A 33 -3.03 8.51 0.42
N TRP A 34 -3.95 9.27 1.03
CA TRP A 34 -3.95 10.72 1.00
C TRP A 34 -2.65 11.31 1.58
N GLN A 35 -2.16 10.77 2.68
CA GLN A 35 -0.89 11.20 3.28
C GLN A 35 0.29 11.03 2.32
N ILE A 36 0.35 9.92 1.57
CA ILE A 36 1.37 9.71 0.55
C ILE A 36 1.21 10.75 -0.56
N LEU A 37 0.00 10.90 -1.11
CA LEU A 37 -0.26 11.82 -2.21
C LEU A 37 0.09 13.28 -1.86
N LYS A 38 -0.19 13.70 -0.62
CA LYS A 38 0.11 15.04 -0.11
C LYS A 38 1.61 15.27 0.14
N ALA A 39 2.36 14.22 0.48
CA ALA A 39 3.77 14.31 0.84
C ALA A 39 4.74 14.30 -0.37
N ARG A 40 4.22 14.08 -1.59
CA ARG A 40 5.03 13.98 -2.82
C ARG A 40 5.83 15.24 -3.09
N LYS A 41 7.10 15.06 -3.43
CA LYS A 41 8.01 16.12 -3.90
C LYS A 41 8.62 15.71 -5.24
N PRO A 42 8.86 16.63 -6.18
CA PRO A 42 9.60 16.30 -7.40
C PRO A 42 10.99 15.77 -7.07
N VAL A 43 11.38 14.65 -7.69
CA VAL A 43 12.71 14.04 -7.46
C VAL A 43 13.82 15.04 -7.78
N ALA A 44 13.67 15.83 -8.85
CA ALA A 44 14.62 16.88 -9.21
C ALA A 44 14.86 17.88 -8.06
N THR A 45 13.82 18.27 -7.33
CA THR A 45 13.94 19.17 -6.17
C THR A 45 14.73 18.52 -5.04
N VAL A 46 14.53 17.22 -4.79
CA VAL A 46 15.25 16.48 -3.75
C VAL A 46 16.73 16.29 -4.13
N ILE A 47 17.02 16.01 -5.41
CA ILE A 47 18.39 15.89 -5.92
C ILE A 47 19.13 17.23 -5.88
N ALA A 48 18.44 18.36 -6.10
CA ALA A 48 19.04 19.69 -6.08
C ALA A 48 19.31 20.22 -4.67
N ASP A 49 18.64 19.70 -3.64
CA ASP A 49 18.76 20.16 -2.27
C ASP A 49 20.06 19.66 -1.61
N PRO A 50 21.03 20.54 -1.29
CA PRO A 50 22.30 20.15 -0.67
C PRO A 50 22.15 19.68 0.78
N GLN A 51 21.00 19.92 1.43
CA GLN A 51 20.72 19.43 2.78
C GLN A 51 20.28 17.96 2.80
N GLN A 52 19.96 17.37 1.64
CA GLN A 52 19.62 15.95 1.55
C GLN A 52 20.88 15.08 1.64
N PRO A 53 20.78 13.87 2.25
CA PRO A 53 21.90 12.93 2.28
C PRO A 53 22.44 12.65 0.87
N PRO A 54 23.78 12.70 0.65
CA PRO A 54 24.36 12.45 -0.67
C PRO A 54 23.93 11.10 -1.27
N ALA A 55 23.86 10.04 -0.46
CA ALA A 55 23.42 8.73 -0.89
C ALA A 55 21.96 8.74 -1.41
N LEU A 56 21.05 9.45 -0.74
CA LEU A 56 19.66 9.59 -1.21
C LEU A 56 19.61 10.26 -2.59
N ARG A 57 20.36 11.34 -2.76
CA ARG A 57 20.43 12.09 -4.03
C ARG A 57 20.97 11.20 -5.16
N GLU A 58 21.98 10.38 -4.87
CA GLU A 58 22.57 9.43 -5.81
C GLU A 58 21.57 8.33 -6.23
N HIS A 59 20.93 7.67 -5.26
CA HIS A 59 19.92 6.64 -5.54
C HIS A 59 18.76 7.19 -6.38
N LEU A 60 18.27 8.39 -6.05
CA LEU A 60 17.22 9.03 -6.82
C LEU A 60 17.67 9.40 -8.23
N ALA A 61 18.90 9.85 -8.42
CA ALA A 61 19.44 10.14 -9.75
C ALA A 61 19.51 8.87 -10.62
N LYS A 62 19.96 7.75 -10.05
CA LYS A 62 19.98 6.45 -10.74
C LYS A 62 18.58 5.96 -11.07
N ALA A 63 17.62 6.12 -10.16
CA ALA A 63 16.21 5.80 -10.41
C ALA A 63 15.63 6.63 -11.56
N GLN A 64 15.94 7.94 -11.64
CA GLN A 64 15.53 8.79 -12.77
C GLN A 64 16.19 8.37 -14.09
N ALA A 65 17.46 7.96 -14.06
CA ALA A 65 18.15 7.45 -15.25
C ALA A 65 17.49 6.15 -15.75
N ALA A 66 17.20 5.20 -14.85
CA ALA A 66 16.47 3.98 -15.18
C ALA A 66 15.09 4.32 -15.77
N ARG A 67 14.32 5.20 -15.12
CA ARG A 67 13.00 5.63 -15.61
C ARG A 67 13.06 6.31 -16.99
N THR A 68 14.13 7.05 -17.28
CA THR A 68 14.37 7.65 -18.60
C THR A 68 14.64 6.57 -19.65
N PHE A 69 15.49 5.60 -19.30
CA PHE A 69 15.78 4.44 -20.14
C PHE A 69 14.51 3.63 -20.46
N ALA A 70 13.63 3.43 -19.47
CA ALA A 70 12.35 2.75 -19.63
C ALA A 70 11.51 3.36 -20.76
N SER A 71 11.37 4.68 -20.80
CA SER A 71 10.58 5.33 -21.86
C SER A 71 11.32 5.43 -23.18
N GLN A 72 12.61 5.77 -23.16
CA GLN A 72 13.36 6.04 -24.39
C GLN A 72 13.75 4.76 -25.15
N HIS A 73 14.05 3.68 -24.43
CA HIS A 73 14.60 2.44 -25.02
C HIS A 73 13.68 1.23 -24.89
N LEU A 74 12.85 1.16 -23.83
CA LEU A 74 11.88 0.06 -23.66
C LEU A 74 10.47 0.43 -24.15
N HIS A 75 10.28 1.68 -24.60
CA HIS A 75 9.00 2.23 -25.05
C HIS A 75 7.88 2.06 -24.01
N LEU A 76 8.23 2.16 -22.72
CA LEU A 76 7.28 2.17 -21.61
C LEU A 76 6.69 3.59 -21.42
N PRO A 77 5.49 3.71 -20.82
CA PRO A 77 4.78 4.98 -20.69
C PRO A 77 5.63 6.12 -20.13
N ASP A 78 5.54 7.29 -20.76
CA ASP A 78 6.24 8.50 -20.31
C ASP A 78 5.36 9.39 -19.40
N ASN A 79 4.79 8.82 -18.35
CA ASN A 79 3.93 9.54 -17.41
C ASN A 79 4.69 10.08 -16.17
N GLN A 80 3.96 10.57 -15.17
CA GLN A 80 4.54 11.17 -13.96
C GLN A 80 4.90 10.16 -12.86
N SER A 81 4.53 8.88 -13.00
CA SER A 81 4.93 7.83 -12.06
C SER A 81 6.46 7.76 -11.96
N TYR A 82 6.94 7.59 -10.73
CA TYR A 82 8.34 7.53 -10.34
C TYR A 82 9.18 8.78 -10.66
N ARG A 83 8.56 9.93 -10.97
CA ARG A 83 9.21 11.26 -11.01
C ARG A 83 9.08 12.05 -9.71
N LEU A 84 8.32 11.50 -8.77
CA LEU A 84 8.05 12.06 -7.45
C LEU A 84 8.71 11.19 -6.37
N TYR A 85 9.03 11.77 -5.22
CA TYR A 85 9.60 11.11 -4.05
C TYR A 85 8.77 11.38 -2.81
N VAL A 86 8.64 10.37 -1.95
CA VAL A 86 8.06 10.49 -0.60
C VAL A 86 8.98 9.80 0.40
N ASP A 87 9.34 10.54 1.45
CA ASP A 87 9.93 9.96 2.64
C ASP A 87 8.82 9.65 3.66
N LEU A 88 8.46 8.37 3.76
CA LEU A 88 7.42 7.87 4.67
C LEU A 88 7.85 7.91 6.13
N LYS A 89 9.15 8.08 6.42
CA LYS A 89 9.74 7.95 7.77
C LYS A 89 9.45 6.60 8.43
N ARG A 90 9.29 5.54 7.62
CA ARG A 90 9.06 4.16 8.06
C ARG A 90 9.60 3.16 7.03
N PRO A 91 9.87 1.91 7.43
CA PRO A 91 10.49 0.91 6.54
C PRO A 91 9.51 0.30 5.52
N TYR A 92 8.20 0.39 5.74
CA TYR A 92 7.19 -0.23 4.87
C TYR A 92 6.06 0.75 4.56
N VAL A 93 5.57 0.73 3.33
CA VAL A 93 4.44 1.57 2.91
C VAL A 93 3.14 1.08 3.54
N VAL A 94 2.93 -0.23 3.54
CA VAL A 94 1.79 -0.93 4.16
C VAL A 94 2.24 -2.24 4.79
N TRP A 95 1.38 -2.80 5.64
CA TRP A 95 1.52 -4.09 6.29
C TRP A 95 0.36 -4.98 5.84
N ASN A 96 0.68 -6.09 5.18
CA ASN A 96 -0.30 -7.06 4.73
C ASN A 96 -0.49 -8.15 5.77
N VAL A 97 -1.75 -8.47 6.05
CA VAL A 97 -2.15 -9.62 6.87
C VAL A 97 -2.70 -10.69 5.95
N PHE A 98 -2.10 -11.88 6.01
CA PHE A 98 -2.55 -13.09 5.34
C PHE A 98 -3.03 -14.07 6.41
N ALA A 99 -4.10 -14.81 6.13
CA ALA A 99 -4.60 -15.84 7.03
C ALA A 99 -5.03 -17.07 6.24
N THR A 100 -4.78 -18.26 6.78
CA THR A 100 -5.28 -19.55 6.27
C THR A 100 -5.81 -20.36 7.45
N ALA A 101 -6.64 -21.38 7.17
CA ALA A 101 -6.94 -22.38 8.19
C ALA A 101 -5.67 -23.17 8.55
N GLU A 102 -5.61 -23.70 9.76
CA GLU A 102 -4.51 -24.57 10.18
C GLU A 102 -4.28 -25.70 9.16
N PHE A 103 -3.01 -25.90 8.78
CA PHE A 103 -2.59 -26.89 7.77
C PHE A 103 -3.18 -26.68 6.36
N SER A 104 -3.58 -25.45 6.03
CA SER A 104 -4.10 -25.09 4.71
C SER A 104 -3.28 -23.98 4.06
N LEU A 105 -3.22 -24.03 2.73
CA LEU A 105 -2.70 -22.95 1.89
C LEU A 105 -3.82 -22.11 1.25
N ASN A 106 -5.09 -22.42 1.53
CA ASN A 106 -6.23 -21.66 1.02
C ASN A 106 -6.41 -20.37 1.84
N PRO A 107 -6.21 -19.18 1.23
CA PRO A 107 -6.23 -17.93 1.98
C PRO A 107 -7.66 -17.47 2.28
N VAL A 108 -7.82 -16.84 3.44
CA VAL A 108 -8.95 -15.95 3.69
C VAL A 108 -8.91 -14.82 2.66
N THR A 109 -9.95 -14.76 1.86
CA THR A 109 -10.04 -13.82 0.76
C THR A 109 -10.84 -12.58 1.18
N HIS A 110 -10.37 -11.40 0.78
CA HIS A 110 -11.02 -10.13 1.02
C HIS A 110 -11.42 -9.49 -0.31
N CYS A 111 -12.69 -9.17 -0.47
CA CYS A 111 -13.23 -8.61 -1.70
C CYS A 111 -13.51 -7.12 -1.57
N PHE A 112 -13.10 -6.37 -2.59
CA PHE A 112 -13.18 -4.94 -2.71
C PHE A 112 -13.97 -4.56 -3.96
N PRO A 113 -14.77 -3.47 -3.94
CA PRO A 113 -15.61 -3.12 -5.09
C PRO A 113 -14.83 -2.89 -6.39
N ILE A 114 -13.63 -2.33 -6.30
CA ILE A 114 -12.82 -1.95 -7.47
C ILE A 114 -11.69 -2.96 -7.71
N ALA A 115 -10.98 -3.35 -6.64
CA ALA A 115 -9.79 -4.20 -6.76
C ALA A 115 -10.09 -5.71 -6.84
N GLY A 116 -11.36 -6.11 -6.78
CA GLY A 116 -11.74 -7.51 -6.74
C GLY A 116 -11.34 -8.19 -5.44
N CYS A 117 -11.08 -9.49 -5.50
CA CYS A 117 -10.80 -10.32 -4.33
C CYS A 117 -9.31 -10.65 -4.23
N VAL A 118 -8.71 -10.39 -3.06
CA VAL A 118 -7.28 -10.60 -2.80
C VAL A 118 -7.07 -11.45 -1.56
N ALA A 119 -5.95 -12.18 -1.53
CA ALA A 119 -5.58 -13.13 -0.46
C ALA A 119 -5.02 -12.46 0.82
N TYR A 120 -5.07 -11.13 0.91
CA TYR A 120 -4.53 -10.38 2.03
C TYR A 120 -5.33 -9.12 2.30
N ARG A 121 -5.11 -8.54 3.49
CA ARG A 121 -5.66 -7.24 3.87
C ARG A 121 -4.53 -6.28 4.27
N GLY A 122 -4.42 -5.16 3.57
CA GLY A 122 -3.37 -4.16 3.78
C GLY A 122 -3.75 -3.09 4.82
N TYR A 123 -2.78 -2.68 5.63
CA TYR A 123 -2.91 -1.64 6.66
C TYR A 123 -1.73 -0.67 6.62
N TYR A 124 -2.00 0.63 6.67
CA TYR A 124 -0.94 1.65 6.71
C TYR A 124 -0.21 1.71 8.05
N ALA A 125 -0.86 1.28 9.13
CA ALA A 125 -0.30 1.23 10.48
C ALA A 125 0.01 -0.21 10.91
N GLN A 126 1.26 -0.47 11.35
CA GLN A 126 1.68 -1.79 11.82
C GLN A 126 0.83 -2.29 12.99
N GLY A 127 0.45 -1.40 13.92
CA GLY A 127 -0.39 -1.74 15.06
C GLY A 127 -1.77 -2.26 14.63
N ALA A 128 -2.36 -1.67 13.60
CA ALA A 128 -3.64 -2.12 13.04
C ALA A 128 -3.51 -3.51 12.39
N ALA A 129 -2.44 -3.75 11.63
CA ALA A 129 -2.15 -5.09 11.07
C ALA A 129 -1.96 -6.15 12.17
N ARG A 130 -1.23 -5.82 13.24
CA ARG A 130 -1.03 -6.72 14.39
C ARG A 130 -2.34 -7.01 15.11
N GLY A 131 -3.20 -6.00 15.30
CA GLY A 131 -4.53 -6.17 15.88
C GLY A 131 -5.42 -7.09 15.04
N ALA A 132 -5.48 -6.86 13.73
CA ALA A 132 -6.22 -7.72 12.81
C ALA A 132 -5.69 -9.16 12.80
N ALA A 133 -4.36 -9.32 12.82
CA ALA A 133 -3.73 -10.63 12.91
C ALA A 133 -4.06 -11.36 14.22
N ALA A 134 -4.10 -10.64 15.35
CA ALA A 134 -4.46 -11.22 16.64
C ALA A 134 -5.90 -11.76 16.65
N LEU A 135 -6.85 -11.04 16.06
CA LEU A 135 -8.24 -11.49 15.93
C LEU A 135 -8.35 -12.79 15.12
N GLN A 136 -7.60 -12.91 14.01
CA GLN A 136 -7.58 -14.12 13.19
C GLN A 136 -6.93 -15.29 13.93
N ARG A 137 -5.83 -15.07 14.66
CA ARG A 137 -5.19 -16.11 15.48
C ARG A 137 -6.10 -16.62 16.60
N GLN A 138 -6.90 -15.75 17.21
CA GLN A 138 -7.90 -16.16 18.21
C GLN A 138 -8.98 -17.09 17.63
N GLN A 139 -9.17 -17.07 16.31
CA GLN A 139 -10.08 -17.96 15.59
C GLN A 139 -9.41 -19.28 15.15
N GLY A 140 -8.17 -19.54 15.56
CA GLY A 140 -7.42 -20.75 15.20
C GLY A 140 -6.77 -20.71 13.82
N MET A 141 -6.61 -19.52 13.23
CA MET A 141 -6.02 -19.37 11.89
C MET A 141 -4.48 -19.25 11.96
N ASP A 142 -3.81 -19.74 10.92
CA ASP A 142 -2.41 -19.48 10.64
C ASP A 142 -2.27 -18.10 9.98
N VAL A 143 -1.48 -17.20 10.58
CA VAL A 143 -1.46 -15.77 10.19
C VAL A 143 -0.06 -15.22 10.01
N LEU A 144 0.20 -14.68 8.81
CA LEU A 144 1.42 -13.96 8.45
C LEU A 144 1.15 -12.45 8.39
N VAL A 145 2.01 -11.66 9.03
CA VAL A 145 2.04 -10.20 8.88
C VAL A 145 3.32 -9.84 8.15
N SER A 146 3.20 -9.28 6.95
CA SER A 146 4.34 -8.94 6.09
C SER A 146 4.40 -7.44 5.81
N GLY A 147 5.59 -6.86 5.94
CA GLY A 147 5.85 -5.48 5.53
C GLY A 147 5.99 -5.41 4.01
N VAL A 148 5.32 -4.44 3.38
CA VAL A 148 5.39 -4.19 1.94
C VAL A 148 6.17 -2.90 1.72
N GLU A 149 7.24 -2.97 0.93
CA GLU A 149 8.13 -1.82 0.69
C GLU A 149 7.71 -0.98 -0.52
N ALA A 150 6.90 -1.55 -1.41
CA ALA A 150 6.39 -0.89 -2.61
C ALA A 150 5.00 -1.42 -2.99
N TYR A 151 4.14 -0.56 -3.53
CA TYR A 151 3.01 -0.95 -4.35
C TYR A 151 2.84 0.07 -5.49
N SER A 152 2.11 -0.30 -6.54
CA SER A 152 1.61 0.64 -7.54
C SER A 152 0.09 0.76 -7.44
N THR A 153 -0.41 1.96 -7.76
CA THR A 153 -1.84 2.21 -7.96
C THR A 153 -2.28 1.93 -9.38
N LEU A 154 -1.44 1.28 -10.20
CA LEU A 154 -1.73 0.87 -11.57
C LEU A 154 -2.17 2.05 -12.45
N GLY A 155 -1.55 3.21 -12.25
CA GLY A 155 -1.83 4.41 -13.05
C GLY A 155 -3.03 5.25 -12.59
N TRP A 156 -3.71 4.89 -11.50
CA TRP A 156 -4.75 5.76 -10.90
C TRP A 156 -4.15 7.05 -10.32
N PHE A 157 -2.90 7.01 -9.88
CA PHE A 157 -2.14 8.17 -9.42
C PHE A 157 -0.70 8.13 -9.94
N ASP A 158 -0.04 9.29 -9.88
CA ASP A 158 1.41 9.38 -10.08
C ASP A 158 2.12 8.79 -8.87
N ASP A 159 2.43 7.50 -8.93
CA ASP A 159 3.07 6.74 -7.87
C ASP A 159 4.49 7.28 -7.61
N PRO A 160 4.84 7.69 -6.38
CA PRO A 160 6.17 8.17 -6.07
C PRO A 160 7.16 7.03 -5.82
N ILE A 161 8.46 7.33 -5.95
CA ILE A 161 9.51 6.54 -5.31
C ILE A 161 9.38 6.73 -3.80
N LEU A 162 9.31 5.64 -3.05
CA LEU A 162 9.21 5.65 -1.59
C LEU A 162 10.58 5.36 -0.97
N ASN A 163 10.89 5.96 0.19
CA ASN A 163 12.12 5.65 0.92
C ASN A 163 12.29 4.14 1.21
N SER A 164 11.20 3.39 1.38
CA SER A 164 11.21 1.95 1.60
C SER A 164 11.75 1.15 0.40
N MET A 165 11.62 1.68 -0.82
CA MET A 165 12.13 1.04 -2.04
C MET A 165 13.65 1.17 -2.17
N LEU A 166 14.25 2.15 -1.48
CA LEU A 166 15.68 2.46 -1.61
C LEU A 166 16.58 1.43 -0.89
N ASN A 167 16.01 0.62 -0.01
CA ASN A 167 16.76 -0.42 0.73
C ASN A 167 17.18 -1.61 -0.13
N TRP A 168 16.66 -1.71 -1.36
CA TRP A 168 16.84 -2.86 -2.25
C TRP A 168 18.07 -2.81 -3.15
N GLY A 169 18.76 -1.67 -3.17
CA GLY A 169 19.77 -1.36 -4.17
C GLY A 169 19.16 -0.90 -5.50
N ASP A 170 20.00 -0.29 -6.32
CA ASP A 170 19.58 0.44 -7.53
C ASP A 170 18.97 -0.50 -8.60
N GLU A 171 19.50 -1.71 -8.76
CA GLU A 171 19.04 -2.66 -9.78
C GLU A 171 17.62 -3.16 -9.53
N ARG A 172 17.29 -3.45 -8.26
CA ARG A 172 15.96 -3.93 -7.89
C ARG A 172 14.93 -2.80 -7.96
N LEU A 173 15.31 -1.57 -7.63
CA LEU A 173 14.46 -0.40 -7.86
C LEU A 173 14.21 -0.16 -9.35
N ALA A 174 15.24 -0.24 -10.20
CA ALA A 174 15.08 -0.12 -11.64
C ALA A 174 14.14 -1.20 -12.20
N THR A 175 14.32 -2.45 -11.77
CA THR A 175 13.46 -3.58 -12.14
C THR A 175 12.00 -3.32 -11.76
N LEU A 176 11.75 -2.82 -10.54
CA LEU A 176 10.40 -2.45 -10.11
C LEU A 176 9.82 -1.34 -10.99
N ILE A 177 10.57 -0.26 -11.24
CA ILE A 177 10.08 0.84 -12.09
C ILE A 177 9.66 0.31 -13.47
N PHE A 178 10.44 -0.60 -14.06
CA PHE A 178 10.10 -1.18 -15.37
C PHE A 178 8.84 -2.05 -15.30
N HIS A 179 8.72 -2.89 -14.25
CA HIS A 179 7.56 -3.74 -14.02
C HIS A 179 6.27 -2.92 -13.89
N GLU A 180 6.30 -1.88 -13.06
CA GLU A 180 5.10 -1.10 -12.78
C GLU A 180 4.71 -0.18 -13.94
N LEU A 181 5.69 0.39 -14.67
CA LEU A 181 5.39 1.12 -15.91
C LEU A 181 4.82 0.19 -17.00
N ALA A 182 5.20 -1.09 -17.03
CA ALA A 182 4.62 -2.05 -17.96
C ALA A 182 3.14 -2.33 -17.67
N HIS A 183 2.73 -2.38 -16.39
CA HIS A 183 1.29 -2.45 -16.04
C HIS A 183 0.51 -1.24 -16.54
N GLN A 184 1.13 -0.06 -16.55
CA GLN A 184 0.49 1.20 -16.97
C GLN A 184 0.42 1.37 -18.50
N ARG A 185 0.92 0.40 -19.27
CA ARG A 185 0.87 0.41 -20.73
C ARG A 185 -0.48 -0.08 -21.28
N PHE A 186 -1.22 -0.88 -20.49
CA PHE A 186 -2.43 -1.59 -20.92
C PHE A 186 -3.63 -1.23 -20.07
#